data_AF-A0A378LR66-F1
#
_entry.id   AF-A0A378LR66-F1
#
_cell.length_a   1.000
_cell.length_b   1.000
_cell.length_c   1.000
_cell.angle_alpha   90.00
_cell.angle_beta   90.00
_cell.angle_gamma   90.00
#
_symmetry.space_group_name_H-M   'P 1'
#
loop_
_entity.id
_entity.type
_entity.pdbx_description
1 polymer ?
#
loop_
_entity_poly.entity_id
_entity_poly.type
_entity_poly.pdbx_seq_one_letter_code
_entity_poly.pdbx_strand_id
1 'polypeptide(L)'
;MEAKSTLKNKYVYVLINDFPRLLRTGETIESIADIAFSEDEKILGKRVTVYPDFKSAADASRKLFKKSGMELQRHGQHHKYYHAGIAKIKIDYRSSGEDLTQEEFINGLESITHTNGIIITRAELDAVSHEKQEEEQISYESDAEEERFKTQSILKDILEIPPKLRYLLFVDYELFHHCKENWIDYEFRERRCVKNLFDTTTTILDLYTDPKLKTTLTLELINSLHLQLSKGLVQMEAEGPALKEYRTIYNGFPIFKDTATVEGIIELLVRIQKDNSPEGFMLGSPSKLIFENREEFLDVIENARKNALACAGETSSETSMNIKDFNEEQLEDLARNIYQNIKNGEPVYILTPEPKLAYEYALNAVNTYNEEIKKAMTVQEKIKAIDKLTHELEILHLYYDVNLRTNYLLTNLLLIANGIKWTILYNPNRIDLYSEEQRIREIKKGIFRFEYLMKNQEELLKEYHQLNQGLAKEFRYGNFCFYQPFQRDEKLRLAKKAALRSSDPEGDIEREMKQYDEELKKEQRQVDSIVDEWSETYEEAEESLNNFLSQKSYSQ
;
A
#
# COMPACT_ATOMS: atom_id res chain seq x y z
N MET A 1 34.09 18.47 -45.37
CA MET A 1 32.97 18.73 -44.44
C MET A 1 32.23 17.42 -44.25
N GLU A 2 32.69 16.62 -43.30
CA GLU A 2 31.92 15.46 -42.83
C GLU A 2 30.66 15.99 -42.15
N ALA A 3 29.50 15.58 -42.66
CA ALA A 3 28.25 15.79 -41.95
C ALA A 3 28.37 15.01 -40.64
N LYS A 4 28.65 15.71 -39.55
CA LYS A 4 28.32 15.27 -38.18
C LYS A 4 26.81 15.04 -38.20
N SER A 5 26.41 13.84 -38.60
CA SER A 5 25.10 13.26 -38.34
C SER A 5 24.90 13.42 -36.84
N THR A 6 24.15 14.44 -36.45
CA THR A 6 23.59 14.60 -35.11
C THR A 6 22.81 13.32 -34.83
N LEU A 7 23.50 12.36 -34.24
CA LEU A 7 22.96 11.09 -33.78
C LEU A 7 21.85 11.43 -32.80
N LYS A 8 20.61 11.36 -33.29
CA LYS A 8 19.43 11.42 -32.43
C LYS A 8 19.54 10.24 -31.48
N ASN A 9 19.69 10.53 -30.18
CA ASN A 9 19.59 9.57 -29.10
C ASN A 9 18.41 8.63 -29.39
N LYS A 10 18.69 7.33 -29.60
CA LYS A 10 17.64 6.34 -29.81
C LYS A 10 17.22 5.82 -28.45
N TYR A 11 15.92 5.84 -28.21
CA TYR A 11 15.32 5.21 -27.04
C TYR A 11 14.92 3.79 -27.38
N VAL A 12 15.02 2.91 -26.40
CA VAL A 12 14.36 1.60 -26.39
C VAL A 12 13.46 1.48 -25.17
N TYR A 13 12.56 0.51 -25.21
CA TYR A 13 11.56 0.31 -24.19
C TYR A 13 11.60 -1.11 -23.66
N VAL A 14 11.44 -1.28 -22.35
CA VAL A 14 11.47 -2.58 -21.67
C VAL A 14 10.26 -2.69 -20.76
N LEU A 15 9.67 -3.88 -20.67
CA LEU A 15 8.60 -4.17 -19.72
C LEU A 15 9.18 -4.56 -18.38
N ILE A 16 8.72 -3.87 -17.33
CA ILE A 16 9.03 -4.14 -15.94
C ILE A 16 7.79 -4.74 -15.32
N ASN A 17 7.77 -6.06 -15.14
CA ASN A 17 6.63 -6.71 -14.52
C ASN A 17 6.56 -6.31 -13.04
N ASP A 18 5.33 -6.20 -12.52
CA ASP A 18 5.07 -5.92 -11.11
C ASP A 18 5.67 -4.58 -10.61
N PHE A 19 5.81 -3.62 -11.53
CA PHE A 19 6.36 -2.30 -11.24
C PHE A 19 5.70 -1.56 -10.06
N PRO A 20 4.35 -1.58 -9.87
CA PRO A 20 3.75 -0.95 -8.70
C PRO A 20 4.19 -1.58 -7.38
N ARG A 21 4.49 -2.88 -7.33
CA ARG A 21 5.07 -3.49 -6.13
C ARG A 21 6.50 -3.01 -5.94
N LEU A 22 7.33 -3.03 -7.00
CA LEU A 22 8.73 -2.58 -6.93
C LEU A 22 8.85 -1.14 -6.44
N LEU A 23 7.96 -0.27 -6.91
CA LEU A 23 7.89 1.13 -6.49
C LEU A 23 7.54 1.25 -5.00
N ARG A 24 6.54 0.48 -4.53
CA ARG A 24 6.12 0.45 -3.11
C ARG A 24 7.17 -0.13 -2.18
N THR A 25 7.89 -1.16 -2.60
CA THR A 25 8.94 -1.77 -1.78
C THR A 25 10.23 -0.95 -1.76
N GLY A 26 10.25 0.22 -2.43
CA GLY A 26 11.40 1.11 -2.49
C GLY A 26 12.63 0.43 -3.11
N GLU A 27 12.42 -0.42 -4.12
CA GLU A 27 13.53 -1.13 -4.76
C GLU A 27 14.45 -0.14 -5.49
N THR A 28 15.76 -0.34 -5.37
CA THR A 28 16.73 0.49 -6.09
C THR A 28 16.65 0.22 -7.59
N ILE A 29 17.22 1.11 -8.40
CA ILE A 29 17.30 0.92 -9.86
C ILE A 29 18.06 -0.38 -10.19
N GLU A 30 19.08 -0.70 -9.40
CA GLU A 30 19.85 -1.94 -9.51
C GLU A 30 18.95 -3.16 -9.26
N SER A 31 18.13 -3.13 -8.20
CA SER A 31 17.18 -4.21 -7.88
C SER A 31 16.08 -4.35 -8.94
N ILE A 32 15.54 -3.24 -9.45
CA ILE A 32 14.60 -3.26 -10.58
C ILE A 32 15.26 -3.91 -11.80
N ALA A 33 16.55 -3.61 -12.05
CA ALA A 33 17.31 -4.23 -13.12
C ALA A 33 17.53 -5.73 -12.85
N ASP A 34 17.96 -6.13 -11.64
CA ASP A 34 18.12 -7.55 -11.27
C ASP A 34 16.82 -8.33 -11.51
N ILE A 35 15.68 -7.77 -11.12
CA ILE A 35 14.36 -8.39 -11.31
C ILE A 35 13.98 -8.44 -12.79
N ALA A 36 14.23 -7.36 -13.54
CA ALA A 36 13.95 -7.33 -14.97
C ALA A 36 14.78 -8.37 -15.73
N PHE A 37 16.05 -8.57 -15.35
CA PHE A 37 17.01 -9.44 -16.02
C PHE A 37 17.14 -10.85 -15.41
N SER A 38 16.45 -11.16 -14.32
CA SER A 38 16.51 -12.46 -13.64
C SER A 38 16.14 -13.61 -14.58
N GLU A 39 16.97 -14.66 -14.61
CA GLU A 39 16.73 -15.89 -15.35
C GLU A 39 15.87 -16.92 -14.58
N ASP A 40 15.42 -16.60 -13.36
CA ASP A 40 14.62 -17.53 -12.55
C ASP A 40 13.30 -17.87 -13.25
N GLU A 41 13.18 -19.13 -13.71
CA GLU A 41 12.04 -19.65 -14.46
C GLU A 41 10.71 -19.49 -13.70
N LYS A 42 10.75 -19.39 -12.37
CA LYS A 42 9.55 -19.18 -11.53
C LYS A 42 9.01 -17.76 -11.61
N ILE A 43 9.85 -16.78 -11.93
CA ILE A 43 9.44 -15.39 -12.04
C ILE A 43 9.18 -15.03 -13.50
N LEU A 44 10.05 -15.40 -14.47
CA LEU A 44 9.80 -15.17 -15.90
C LEU A 44 10.88 -15.85 -16.75
N GLY A 45 10.64 -17.06 -17.26
CA GLY A 45 11.53 -17.73 -18.23
C GLY A 45 11.65 -17.06 -19.62
N LYS A 46 11.88 -15.75 -19.70
CA LYS A 46 12.12 -15.00 -20.93
C LYS A 46 13.18 -13.92 -20.73
N ARG A 47 14.18 -13.91 -21.61
CA ARG A 47 15.08 -12.77 -21.81
C ARG A 47 14.28 -11.45 -21.89
N VAL A 48 14.85 -10.40 -21.30
CA VAL A 48 14.32 -9.03 -21.40
C VAL A 48 14.02 -8.70 -22.86
N THR A 49 12.74 -8.53 -23.16
CA THR A 49 12.32 -8.17 -24.51
C THR A 49 12.44 -6.66 -24.66
N VAL A 50 13.30 -6.25 -25.59
CA VAL A 50 13.53 -4.84 -25.93
C VAL A 50 12.62 -4.44 -27.08
N TYR A 51 11.89 -3.34 -26.91
CA TYR A 51 10.98 -2.81 -27.90
C TYR A 51 11.55 -1.52 -28.52
N PRO A 52 11.44 -1.34 -29.85
CA PRO A 52 12.00 -0.19 -30.55
C PRO A 52 11.21 1.11 -30.32
N ASP A 53 9.96 1.00 -29.86
CA ASP A 53 9.09 2.12 -29.58
C ASP A 53 8.10 1.79 -28.45
N PHE A 54 7.61 2.85 -27.80
CA PHE A 54 6.68 2.74 -26.67
C PHE A 54 5.42 1.96 -27.03
N LYS A 55 4.89 2.17 -28.23
CA LYS A 55 3.66 1.53 -28.70
C LYS A 55 3.84 0.00 -28.72
N SER A 56 4.96 -0.47 -29.24
CA SER A 56 5.30 -1.90 -29.30
C SER A 56 5.42 -2.53 -27.91
N ALA A 57 6.05 -1.83 -26.96
CA ALA A 57 6.12 -2.28 -25.57
C ALA A 57 4.72 -2.33 -24.92
N ALA A 58 3.94 -1.28 -25.07
CA ALA A 58 2.58 -1.20 -24.54
C ALA A 58 1.68 -2.32 -25.10
N ASP A 59 1.78 -2.59 -26.40
CA ASP A 59 1.04 -3.69 -27.04
C ASP A 59 1.46 -5.06 -26.49
N ALA A 60 2.74 -5.25 -26.16
CA ALA A 60 3.21 -6.49 -25.57
C ALA A 60 2.78 -6.67 -24.10
N SER A 61 2.83 -5.60 -23.29
CA SER A 61 2.29 -5.59 -21.92
C SER A 61 0.82 -6.00 -21.90
N ARG A 62 0.01 -5.46 -22.81
CA ARG A 62 -1.41 -5.81 -22.95
C ARG A 62 -1.63 -7.27 -23.37
N LYS A 63 -0.78 -7.81 -24.25
CA LYS A 63 -0.86 -9.23 -24.65
C LYS A 63 -0.55 -10.17 -23.49
N LEU A 64 0.42 -9.81 -22.64
CA LEU A 64 0.72 -10.53 -21.41
C LEU A 64 -0.52 -10.58 -20.52
N PHE A 65 -1.19 -9.44 -20.32
CA PHE A 65 -2.40 -9.32 -19.51
C PHE A 65 -3.56 -10.20 -20.00
N LYS A 66 -3.77 -10.30 -21.33
CA LYS A 66 -4.81 -11.18 -21.90
C LYS A 66 -4.48 -12.66 -21.78
N LYS A 67 -3.22 -13.03 -22.01
CA LYS A 67 -2.80 -14.44 -22.03
C LYS A 67 -2.85 -15.07 -20.64
N SER A 68 -2.58 -14.30 -19.59
CA SER A 68 -2.66 -14.78 -18.21
C SER A 68 -4.09 -15.09 -17.77
N GLY A 69 -5.11 -14.77 -18.58
CA GLY A 69 -6.50 -15.10 -18.26
C GLY A 69 -6.94 -14.46 -16.94
N MET A 70 -6.41 -13.27 -16.64
CA MET A 70 -6.85 -12.46 -15.51
C MET A 70 -8.27 -11.92 -15.77
N GLU A 71 -9.25 -12.82 -15.83
CA GLU A 71 -10.53 -12.53 -15.20
C GLU A 71 -10.20 -11.96 -13.82
N LEU A 72 -10.91 -10.92 -13.40
CA LEU A 72 -10.92 -10.43 -12.02
C LEU A 72 -11.22 -11.60 -11.07
N GLN A 73 -10.22 -12.44 -10.77
CA GLN A 73 -10.40 -13.59 -9.91
C GLN A 73 -10.61 -13.05 -8.51
N ARG A 74 -11.85 -13.22 -8.04
CA ARG A 74 -12.39 -12.81 -6.74
C ARG A 74 -11.74 -13.54 -5.56
N HIS A 75 -10.61 -14.19 -5.73
CA HIS A 75 -10.04 -15.06 -4.70
C HIS A 75 -9.06 -14.30 -3.83
N GLY A 76 -9.60 -13.80 -2.71
CA GLY A 76 -9.11 -13.90 -1.32
C GLY A 76 -7.63 -13.81 -0.97
N GLN A 77 -6.68 -14.27 -1.78
CA GLN A 77 -5.29 -14.35 -1.39
C GLN A 77 -4.40 -13.54 -2.32
N HIS A 78 -3.53 -12.77 -1.66
CA HIS A 78 -2.53 -11.86 -2.21
C HIS A 78 -2.05 -12.25 -3.60
N HIS A 79 -2.22 -11.32 -4.55
CA HIS A 79 -1.42 -11.03 -5.75
C HIS A 79 -2.35 -10.35 -6.78
N LYS A 80 -2.86 -9.18 -6.39
CA LYS A 80 -3.40 -8.18 -7.34
C LYS A 80 -2.20 -7.36 -7.85
N TYR A 81 -2.26 -6.92 -9.12
CA TYR A 81 -1.37 -5.96 -9.80
C TYR A 81 -0.18 -6.50 -10.62
N TYR A 82 -0.43 -7.20 -11.73
CA TYR A 82 0.55 -7.25 -12.82
C TYR A 82 0.35 -6.07 -13.78
N HIS A 83 0.50 -4.85 -13.28
CA HIS A 83 0.69 -3.68 -14.13
C HIS A 83 2.17 -3.63 -14.50
N ALA A 84 2.51 -4.01 -15.73
CA ALA A 84 3.88 -3.86 -16.19
C ALA A 84 4.18 -2.38 -16.43
N GLY A 85 5.23 -1.86 -15.80
CA GLY A 85 5.81 -0.57 -16.14
C GLY A 85 6.53 -0.65 -17.49
N ILE A 86 6.56 0.45 -18.24
CA ILE A 86 7.32 0.55 -19.49
C ILE A 86 8.53 1.45 -19.23
N ALA A 87 9.69 0.83 -19.01
CA ALA A 87 10.95 1.53 -18.85
C ALA A 87 11.40 2.13 -20.17
N LYS A 88 11.69 3.43 -20.19
CA LYS A 88 12.28 4.17 -21.31
C LYS A 88 13.78 4.31 -21.07
N ILE A 89 14.56 3.74 -21.98
CA ILE A 89 16.01 3.57 -21.81
C ILE A 89 16.72 4.26 -22.96
N LYS A 90 17.62 5.17 -22.63
CA LYS A 90 18.52 5.84 -23.56
C LYS A 90 19.69 4.90 -23.87
N ILE A 91 19.96 4.67 -25.15
CA ILE A 91 21.08 3.84 -25.58
C ILE A 91 22.03 4.59 -26.53
N ASP A 92 23.33 4.37 -26.34
CA ASP A 92 24.38 4.93 -27.18
C ASP A 92 24.68 3.97 -28.34
N TYR A 93 23.90 4.07 -29.41
CA TYR A 93 24.09 3.39 -30.71
C TYR A 93 24.09 1.84 -30.69
N ARG A 94 23.02 1.24 -31.22
CA ARG A 94 22.96 -0.21 -31.52
C ARG A 94 22.95 -0.54 -33.00
N SER A 95 23.73 -1.56 -33.34
CA SER A 95 23.42 -2.50 -34.42
C SER A 95 22.11 -3.20 -34.06
N SER A 96 21.11 -3.21 -34.94
CA SER A 96 19.86 -3.94 -34.69
C SER A 96 20.15 -5.43 -34.42
N GLY A 97 20.04 -5.89 -33.17
CA GLY A 97 20.17 -7.30 -32.81
C GLY A 97 20.95 -7.65 -31.54
N GLU A 98 21.60 -6.69 -30.86
CA GLU A 98 22.28 -6.96 -29.58
C GLU A 98 21.29 -6.92 -28.40
N ASP A 99 21.47 -7.78 -27.39
CA ASP A 99 20.66 -7.88 -26.17
C ASP A 99 20.98 -6.71 -25.22
N LEU A 100 19.98 -6.15 -24.51
CA LEU A 100 20.20 -5.12 -23.47
C LEU A 100 21.01 -5.70 -22.31
N THR A 101 22.08 -5.04 -21.91
CA THR A 101 22.78 -5.42 -20.67
C THR A 101 22.13 -4.74 -19.47
N GLN A 102 22.31 -5.32 -18.29
CA GLN A 102 21.83 -4.74 -17.05
C GLN A 102 22.47 -3.37 -16.77
N GLU A 103 23.76 -3.20 -17.06
CA GLU A 103 24.47 -1.92 -16.90
C GLU A 103 23.91 -0.84 -17.84
N GLU A 104 23.61 -1.20 -19.10
CA GLU A 104 22.95 -0.28 -20.04
C GLU A 104 21.54 0.09 -19.59
N PHE A 105 20.79 -0.86 -19.01
CA PHE A 105 19.49 -0.56 -18.40
C PHE A 105 19.66 0.45 -17.26
N ILE A 106 20.54 0.16 -16.31
CA ILE A 106 20.76 1.00 -15.13
C ILE A 106 21.24 2.38 -15.55
N ASN A 107 22.20 2.51 -16.44
CA ASN A 107 22.75 3.81 -16.85
C ASN A 107 21.82 4.58 -17.81
N GLY A 108 21.06 3.85 -18.63
CA GLY A 108 20.19 4.41 -19.66
C GLY A 108 18.76 4.74 -19.18
N LEU A 109 18.31 4.19 -18.04
CA LEU A 109 16.94 4.38 -17.56
C LEU A 109 16.64 5.86 -17.26
N GLU A 110 15.74 6.45 -18.06
CA GLU A 110 15.27 7.83 -17.87
C GLU A 110 13.97 7.89 -17.06
N SER A 111 13.05 6.96 -17.31
CA SER A 111 11.73 6.94 -16.68
C SER A 111 11.06 5.58 -16.85
N ILE A 112 10.10 5.27 -15.99
CA ILE A 112 9.17 4.16 -16.18
C ILE A 112 7.76 4.73 -16.30
N THR A 113 7.07 4.40 -17.39
CA THR A 113 5.66 4.75 -17.54
C THR A 113 4.83 3.67 -16.86
N HIS A 114 4.14 4.05 -15.79
CA HIS A 114 3.13 3.22 -15.14
C HIS A 114 2.00 2.90 -16.12
N THR A 115 1.24 1.84 -15.88
CA THR A 115 0.10 1.49 -16.72
C THR A 115 -1.00 2.52 -16.72
N ASN A 116 -0.93 3.56 -15.85
CA ASN A 116 -1.89 4.67 -15.79
C ASN A 116 -1.50 5.87 -16.70
N GLY A 117 -0.53 5.66 -17.60
CA GLY A 117 0.10 6.72 -18.41
C GLY A 117 0.97 7.69 -17.62
N ILE A 118 1.09 7.50 -16.31
CA ILE A 118 1.90 8.30 -15.40
C ILE A 118 3.36 7.96 -15.62
N ILE A 119 4.20 8.98 -15.76
CA ILE A 119 5.64 8.83 -15.97
C ILE A 119 6.32 9.05 -14.62
N ILE A 120 6.97 8.01 -14.10
CA ILE A 120 7.87 8.08 -12.95
C ILE A 120 9.28 8.29 -13.50
N THR A 121 9.86 9.45 -13.26
CA THR A 121 11.23 9.76 -13.69
C THR A 121 12.24 8.97 -12.88
N ARG A 122 13.47 8.83 -13.38
CA ARG A 122 14.57 8.18 -12.66
C ARG A 122 14.75 8.73 -11.24
N ALA A 123 14.63 10.04 -11.06
CA ALA A 123 14.78 10.70 -9.76
C ALA A 123 13.65 10.33 -8.78
N GLU A 124 12.47 10.01 -9.29
CA GLU A 124 11.30 9.60 -8.51
C GLU A 124 11.25 8.09 -8.25
N LEU A 125 12.12 7.27 -8.87
CA LEU A 125 12.15 5.81 -8.63
C LEU A 125 12.79 5.44 -7.29
N ASP A 126 13.64 6.31 -6.76
CA ASP A 126 14.26 6.12 -5.46
C ASP A 126 13.34 6.69 -4.37
N ALA A 127 12.58 5.80 -3.73
CA ALA A 127 11.64 6.14 -2.66
C ALA A 127 12.28 6.95 -1.54
N VAL A 128 13.54 6.66 -1.18
CA VAL A 128 14.26 7.35 -0.09
C VAL A 128 14.61 8.77 -0.51
N SER A 129 15.13 8.94 -1.73
CA SER A 129 15.39 10.27 -2.27
C SER A 129 14.11 11.09 -2.43
N HIS A 130 13.01 10.46 -2.84
CA HIS A 130 11.72 11.11 -3.03
C HIS A 130 11.07 11.54 -1.72
N GLU A 131 11.10 10.70 -0.68
CA GLU A 131 10.65 11.09 0.66
C GLU A 131 11.50 12.24 1.20
N LYS A 132 12.82 12.20 1.02
CA LYS A 132 13.67 13.32 1.46
C LYS A 132 13.33 14.64 0.76
N GLN A 133 12.99 14.62 -0.53
CA GLN A 133 12.54 15.82 -1.25
C GLN A 133 11.23 16.37 -0.68
N GLU A 134 10.30 15.48 -0.32
CA GLU A 134 9.08 15.86 0.38
C GLU A 134 9.40 16.48 1.74
N GLU A 135 10.39 15.94 2.46
CA GLU A 135 10.85 16.52 3.72
C GLU A 135 11.41 17.92 3.60
N GLU A 136 12.18 18.17 2.55
CA GLU A 136 12.69 19.49 2.23
C GLU A 136 11.55 20.45 1.82
N GLN A 137 10.53 19.96 1.12
CA GLN A 137 9.38 20.76 0.66
C GLN A 137 8.43 21.17 1.79
N ILE A 138 8.12 20.27 2.72
CA ILE A 138 7.21 20.56 3.85
C ILE A 138 7.90 21.42 4.92
N SER A 139 9.23 21.53 4.87
CA SER A 139 10.05 22.29 5.83
C SER A 139 9.75 21.82 7.26
N TYR A 140 9.95 20.53 7.51
CA TYR A 140 9.80 19.94 8.84
C TYR A 140 10.71 20.64 9.86
N GLU A 141 10.11 21.34 10.81
CA GLU A 141 10.83 21.94 11.93
C GLU A 141 10.93 20.91 13.06
N SER A 142 12.14 20.43 13.33
CA SER A 142 12.39 19.41 14.36
C SER A 142 11.94 19.83 15.77
N ASP A 143 11.90 21.14 16.01
CA ASP A 143 11.56 21.76 17.30
C ASP A 143 10.28 22.61 17.22
N ALA A 144 9.37 22.33 16.27
CA ALA A 144 8.13 23.07 16.17
C ALA A 144 7.45 23.19 17.54
N GLU A 145 7.11 24.42 17.92
CA GLU A 145 6.51 24.72 19.22
C GLU A 145 5.26 23.84 19.42
N GLU A 146 5.05 23.28 20.62
CA GLU A 146 3.90 22.42 20.92
C GLU A 146 2.56 23.04 20.50
N GLU A 147 2.48 24.36 20.46
CA GLU A 147 1.31 25.11 20.00
C GLU A 147 0.98 24.86 18.53
N ARG A 148 1.98 24.64 17.67
CA ARG A 148 1.78 24.36 16.24
C ARG A 148 1.04 23.05 16.02
N PHE A 149 1.17 22.07 16.91
CA PHE A 149 0.46 20.81 16.79
C PHE A 149 -0.99 20.87 17.29
N LYS A 150 -1.39 21.94 17.96
CA LYS A 150 -2.77 22.07 18.43
C LYS A 150 -3.70 22.48 17.31
N THR A 151 -4.88 21.88 17.28
CA THR A 151 -5.98 22.33 16.41
C THR A 151 -6.89 23.29 17.17
N GLN A 152 -7.35 24.35 16.50
CA GLN A 152 -8.38 25.24 17.04
C GLN A 152 -9.77 24.63 16.86
N SER A 153 -10.00 23.97 15.72
CA SER A 153 -11.23 23.22 15.43
C SER A 153 -10.98 22.25 14.29
N ILE A 154 -10.88 20.96 14.61
CA ILE A 154 -10.65 19.93 13.59
C ILE A 154 -11.78 19.88 12.55
N LEU A 155 -13.02 20.18 12.95
CA LEU A 155 -14.15 20.20 12.04
C LEU A 155 -14.00 21.32 11.01
N LYS A 156 -13.55 22.50 11.44
CA LYS A 156 -13.27 23.61 10.54
C LYS A 156 -12.09 23.29 9.62
N ASP A 157 -11.02 22.74 10.20
CA ASP A 157 -9.83 22.36 9.45
C ASP A 157 -10.19 21.37 8.31
N ILE A 158 -10.94 20.30 8.61
CA ILE A 158 -11.35 19.31 7.59
C ILE A 158 -12.38 19.89 6.60
N LEU A 159 -13.30 20.74 7.06
CA LEU A 159 -14.29 21.38 6.18
C LEU A 159 -13.63 22.26 5.11
N GLU A 160 -12.53 22.93 5.45
CA GLU A 160 -11.72 23.73 4.54
C GLU A 160 -10.98 22.89 3.48
N ILE A 161 -10.79 21.59 3.69
CA ILE A 161 -10.20 20.68 2.69
C ILE A 161 -11.23 20.42 1.58
N PRO A 162 -10.88 20.63 0.29
CA PRO A 162 -11.74 20.31 -0.83
C PRO A 162 -12.18 18.84 -0.77
N PRO A 163 -13.47 18.54 -0.98
CA PRO A 163 -14.02 17.19 -1.09
C PRO A 163 -13.09 16.16 -1.76
N LYS A 164 -12.59 16.52 -2.95
CA LYS A 164 -11.74 15.69 -3.81
C LYS A 164 -10.40 15.30 -3.19
N LEU A 165 -9.94 16.00 -2.16
CA LEU A 165 -8.66 15.73 -1.47
C LEU A 165 -8.85 15.06 -0.10
N ARG A 166 -10.08 14.95 0.42
CA ARG A 166 -10.33 14.41 1.78
C ARG A 166 -9.91 12.95 1.94
N TYR A 167 -9.76 12.20 0.85
CA TYR A 167 -9.23 10.83 0.92
C TYR A 167 -7.77 10.76 1.40
N LEU A 168 -7.00 11.84 1.23
CA LEU A 168 -5.62 11.93 1.72
C LEU A 168 -5.54 11.93 3.25
N LEU A 169 -6.67 12.07 3.96
CA LEU A 169 -6.72 11.92 5.41
C LEU A 169 -6.52 10.49 5.88
N PHE A 170 -6.66 9.50 4.99
CA PHE A 170 -6.64 8.09 5.39
C PHE A 170 -6.00 7.13 4.38
N VAL A 171 -5.60 7.60 3.21
CA VAL A 171 -4.74 6.84 2.29
C VAL A 171 -3.29 7.21 2.59
N ASP A 172 -2.42 6.21 2.59
CA ASP A 172 -0.98 6.36 2.73
C ASP A 172 -0.47 7.48 1.81
N TYR A 173 0.21 8.48 2.38
CA TYR A 173 0.66 9.62 1.59
C TYR A 173 1.67 9.20 0.53
N GLU A 174 2.48 8.17 0.80
CA GLU A 174 3.39 7.58 -0.16
C GLU A 174 2.66 7.09 -1.43
N LEU A 175 1.49 6.47 -1.29
CA LEU A 175 0.75 5.97 -2.46
C LEU A 175 0.35 7.12 -3.38
N PHE A 176 -0.11 8.24 -2.81
CA PHE A 176 -0.43 9.43 -3.58
C PHE A 176 0.80 10.14 -4.13
N HIS A 177 1.76 10.45 -3.26
CA HIS A 177 2.88 11.30 -3.57
C HIS A 177 3.92 10.60 -4.44
N HIS A 178 4.30 9.37 -4.09
CA HIS A 178 5.34 8.59 -4.76
C HIS A 178 4.78 7.61 -5.79
N CYS A 179 3.77 6.82 -5.42
CA CYS A 179 3.18 5.83 -6.35
C CYS A 179 2.20 6.46 -7.35
N LYS A 180 1.83 7.73 -7.16
CA LYS A 180 0.90 8.48 -8.01
C LYS A 180 -0.47 7.77 -8.13
N GLU A 181 -0.92 7.21 -7.01
CA GLU A 181 -2.22 6.57 -6.86
C GLU A 181 -3.22 7.52 -6.20
N ASN A 182 -4.51 7.30 -6.44
CA ASN A 182 -5.56 8.01 -5.73
C ASN A 182 -6.58 7.06 -5.12
N TRP A 183 -7.70 7.60 -4.61
CA TRP A 183 -8.72 6.79 -3.97
C TRP A 183 -9.33 5.72 -4.89
N ILE A 184 -9.32 5.91 -6.22
CA ILE A 184 -9.82 4.91 -7.18
C ILE A 184 -8.92 3.67 -7.15
N ASP A 185 -7.60 3.87 -7.19
CA ASP A 185 -6.63 2.78 -7.07
C ASP A 185 -6.79 2.06 -5.72
N TYR A 186 -7.02 2.83 -4.65
CA TYR A 186 -7.24 2.29 -3.32
C TYR A 186 -8.55 1.47 -3.21
N GLU A 187 -9.66 1.98 -3.74
CA GLU A 187 -10.96 1.29 -3.83
C GLU A 187 -10.88 0.02 -4.70
N PHE A 188 -10.04 0.04 -5.73
CA PHE A 188 -9.79 -1.13 -6.58
C PHE A 188 -9.05 -2.24 -5.82
N ARG A 189 -8.13 -1.90 -4.91
CA ARG A 189 -7.45 -2.86 -4.01
C ARG A 189 -8.46 -3.63 -3.20
N GLU A 190 -9.40 -2.92 -2.61
CA GLU A 190 -10.41 -3.53 -1.78
C GLU A 190 -11.73 -2.76 -1.88
N ARG A 191 -12.66 -3.31 -2.67
CA ARG A 191 -13.95 -2.65 -2.90
C ARG A 191 -14.67 -2.36 -1.58
N ARG A 192 -15.25 -1.16 -1.51
CA ARG A 192 -15.90 -0.46 -0.39
C ARG A 192 -14.97 0.05 0.71
N CYS A 193 -13.65 -0.16 0.60
CA CYS A 193 -12.76 0.31 1.66
C CYS A 193 -12.75 1.84 1.78
N VAL A 194 -12.85 2.59 0.68
CA VAL A 194 -12.83 4.06 0.73
C VAL A 194 -14.09 4.58 1.40
N LYS A 195 -15.26 4.03 1.06
CA LYS A 195 -16.52 4.37 1.74
C LYS A 195 -16.42 4.12 3.25
N ASN A 196 -15.91 2.96 3.65
CA ASN A 196 -15.77 2.62 5.06
C ASN A 196 -14.83 3.57 5.80
N LEU A 197 -13.76 4.05 5.15
CA LEU A 197 -12.85 5.05 5.72
C LEU A 197 -13.56 6.39 5.92
N PHE A 198 -14.38 6.85 4.97
CA PHE A 198 -15.20 8.06 5.13
C PHE A 198 -16.26 7.93 6.23
N ASP A 199 -17.01 6.84 6.22
CA ASP A 199 -18.03 6.56 7.24
C ASP A 199 -17.38 6.52 8.63
N THR A 200 -16.24 5.83 8.77
CA THR A 200 -15.52 5.75 10.06
C THR A 200 -14.92 7.09 10.46
N THR A 201 -14.43 7.89 9.51
CA THR A 201 -13.99 9.27 9.74
C THR A 201 -15.13 10.12 10.31
N THR A 202 -16.34 9.97 9.77
CA THR A 202 -17.53 10.65 10.31
C THR A 202 -17.81 10.22 11.74
N THR A 203 -17.74 8.93 12.05
CA THR A 203 -17.91 8.40 13.42
C THR A 203 -16.89 9.01 14.38
N ILE A 204 -15.59 9.04 14.05
CA ILE A 204 -14.58 9.59 14.95
C ILE A 204 -14.75 11.11 15.15
N LEU A 205 -15.22 11.84 14.13
CA LEU A 205 -15.53 13.27 14.22
C LEU A 205 -16.83 13.56 15.00
N ASP A 206 -17.70 12.58 15.21
CA ASP A 206 -18.79 12.70 16.19
C ASP A 206 -18.28 12.43 17.61
N LEU A 207 -17.42 11.41 17.73
CA LEU A 207 -16.90 10.93 19.00
C LEU A 207 -15.87 11.86 19.66
N TYR A 208 -15.04 12.59 18.91
CA TYR A 208 -13.91 13.34 19.50
C TYR A 208 -14.29 14.37 20.56
N THR A 209 -15.55 14.83 20.53
CA THR A 209 -16.09 15.76 21.53
C THR A 209 -16.43 15.09 22.86
N ASP A 210 -16.53 13.76 22.90
CA ASP A 210 -16.80 13.01 24.13
C ASP A 210 -15.66 13.24 25.14
N PRO A 211 -15.94 13.91 26.27
CA PRO A 211 -14.94 14.17 27.30
C PRO A 211 -14.28 12.89 27.83
N LYS A 212 -14.97 11.74 27.76
CA LYS A 212 -14.43 10.46 28.20
C LYS A 212 -13.20 10.06 27.40
N LEU A 213 -13.16 10.32 26.08
CA LEU A 213 -12.04 9.92 25.22
C LEU A 213 -10.73 10.63 25.55
N LYS A 214 -10.80 11.76 26.25
CA LYS A 214 -9.61 12.44 26.78
C LYS A 214 -8.91 11.66 27.89
N THR A 215 -9.61 10.70 28.51
CA THR A 215 -9.12 10.02 29.73
C THR A 215 -9.36 8.52 29.75
N THR A 216 -10.27 8.01 28.93
CA THR A 216 -10.76 6.63 29.00
C THR A 216 -11.10 6.14 27.60
N LEU A 217 -10.41 5.09 27.20
CA LEU A 217 -10.64 4.26 26.03
C LEU A 217 -11.06 2.85 26.47
N THR A 218 -11.87 2.18 25.66
CA THR A 218 -12.27 0.78 25.88
C THR A 218 -12.01 -0.04 24.62
N LEU A 219 -11.74 -1.34 24.77
CA LEU A 219 -11.66 -2.27 23.63
C LEU A 219 -12.99 -2.34 22.85
N GLU A 220 -14.13 -2.10 23.50
CA GLU A 220 -15.44 -2.05 22.83
C GLU A 220 -15.49 -0.93 21.78
N LEU A 221 -14.92 0.24 22.07
CA LEU A 221 -14.85 1.32 21.09
C LEU A 221 -13.95 0.93 19.91
N ILE A 222 -12.80 0.31 20.18
CA ILE A 222 -11.86 -0.13 19.14
C ILE A 222 -12.54 -1.18 18.25
N ASN A 223 -13.28 -2.13 18.83
CA ASN A 223 -14.10 -3.09 18.10
C ASN A 223 -15.18 -2.42 17.25
N SER A 224 -15.81 -1.35 17.74
CA SER A 224 -16.79 -0.60 16.96
C SER A 224 -16.16 0.04 15.72
N LEU A 225 -14.96 0.62 15.86
CA LEU A 225 -14.22 1.19 14.73
C LEU A 225 -13.82 0.11 13.73
N HIS A 226 -13.25 -1.00 14.22
CA HIS A 226 -12.88 -2.14 13.39
C HIS A 226 -14.09 -2.69 12.62
N LEU A 227 -15.21 -2.93 13.30
CA LEU A 227 -16.42 -3.45 12.69
C LEU A 227 -16.93 -2.53 11.58
N GLN A 228 -16.83 -1.21 11.75
CA GLN A 228 -17.23 -0.26 10.74
C GLN A 228 -16.31 -0.30 9.51
N LEU A 229 -15.00 -0.39 9.73
CA LEU A 229 -14.02 -0.51 8.65
C LEU A 229 -14.15 -1.81 7.87
N SER A 230 -14.55 -2.88 8.54
CA SER A 230 -14.74 -4.23 7.99
C SER A 230 -16.09 -4.44 7.27
N LYS A 231 -16.97 -3.44 7.21
CA LYS A 231 -18.32 -3.61 6.62
C LYS A 231 -18.28 -3.79 5.10
N GLY A 232 -18.76 -4.93 4.62
CA GLY A 232 -19.02 -5.15 3.19
C GLY A 232 -17.77 -5.23 2.32
N LEU A 233 -16.59 -5.40 2.92
CA LEU A 233 -15.35 -5.69 2.19
C LEU A 233 -15.51 -7.05 1.49
N VAL A 234 -15.23 -7.10 0.19
CA VAL A 234 -15.55 -8.27 -0.66
C VAL A 234 -14.78 -9.53 -0.25
N GLN A 235 -13.52 -9.39 0.21
CA GLN A 235 -12.77 -10.51 0.78
C GLN A 235 -13.46 -11.05 2.04
N MET A 236 -14.08 -10.16 2.83
CA MET A 236 -14.75 -10.55 4.07
C MET A 236 -16.11 -11.20 3.86
N GLU A 237 -16.82 -10.84 2.80
CA GLU A 237 -18.09 -11.50 2.43
C GLU A 237 -17.88 -12.96 2.02
N ALA A 238 -16.72 -13.31 1.47
CA ALA A 238 -16.37 -14.68 1.06
C ALA A 238 -15.93 -15.56 2.25
N GLU A 239 -15.29 -14.98 3.26
CA GLU A 239 -14.72 -15.70 4.41
C GLU A 239 -15.63 -15.71 5.66
N GLY A 240 -16.74 -14.97 5.63
CA GLY A 240 -17.80 -15.04 6.64
C GLY A 240 -17.59 -14.15 7.87
N PRO A 241 -18.39 -14.35 8.94
CA PRO A 241 -18.39 -13.48 10.13
C PRO A 241 -17.08 -13.49 10.93
N ALA A 242 -16.25 -14.52 10.75
CA ALA A 242 -14.99 -14.70 11.49
C ALA A 242 -14.04 -13.50 11.38
N LEU A 243 -14.09 -12.75 10.28
CA LEU A 243 -13.21 -11.60 10.06
C LEU A 243 -13.67 -10.31 10.76
N LYS A 244 -14.87 -10.29 11.35
CA LYS A 244 -15.39 -9.18 12.16
C LYS A 244 -15.11 -9.35 13.66
N GLU A 245 -14.48 -10.46 14.02
CA GLU A 245 -14.23 -10.88 15.39
C GLU A 245 -12.72 -10.91 15.64
N TYR A 246 -12.35 -11.02 16.92
CA TYR A 246 -10.96 -11.32 17.27
C TYR A 246 -10.52 -12.63 16.61
N ARG A 247 -9.26 -12.68 16.18
CA ARG A 247 -8.70 -13.91 15.63
C ARG A 247 -8.75 -15.03 16.66
N THR A 248 -8.87 -16.27 16.18
CA THR A 248 -8.96 -17.47 17.03
C THR A 248 -7.76 -18.42 16.85
N ILE A 249 -6.78 -18.01 16.04
CA ILE A 249 -5.58 -18.76 15.71
C ILE A 249 -4.34 -17.85 15.73
N TYR A 250 -3.16 -18.45 15.75
CA TYR A 250 -1.92 -17.72 15.52
C TYR A 250 -1.96 -16.99 14.18
N ASN A 251 -1.38 -15.81 14.16
CA ASN A 251 -1.18 -15.02 12.96
C ASN A 251 0.27 -14.56 12.86
N GLY A 252 0.68 -14.18 11.67
CA GLY A 252 1.94 -13.50 11.44
C GLY A 252 1.94 -12.80 10.11
N PHE A 253 2.72 -11.74 10.01
CA PHE A 253 2.78 -10.91 8.82
C PHE A 253 4.23 -10.60 8.45
N PRO A 254 4.53 -10.46 7.14
CA PRO A 254 5.88 -10.20 6.68
C PRO A 254 6.30 -8.77 7.00
N ILE A 255 7.60 -8.59 7.22
CA ILE A 255 8.24 -7.28 7.39
C ILE A 255 8.84 -6.85 6.05
N PHE A 256 8.59 -5.60 5.66
CA PHE A 256 9.13 -5.03 4.42
C PHE A 256 10.40 -4.22 4.69
N LYS A 257 11.20 -4.02 3.63
CA LYS A 257 12.54 -3.40 3.72
C LYS A 257 12.52 -2.00 4.34
N ASP A 258 11.47 -1.23 4.12
CA ASP A 258 11.33 0.16 4.54
C ASP A 258 10.54 0.33 5.86
N THR A 259 9.98 -0.76 6.40
CA THR A 259 9.15 -0.77 7.61
C THR A 259 9.89 -1.20 8.88
N ALA A 260 11.20 -1.44 8.79
CA ALA A 260 12.03 -1.85 9.92
C ALA A 260 13.27 -0.97 10.11
N THR A 261 13.74 -0.93 11.35
CA THR A 261 14.98 -0.30 11.79
C THR A 261 15.67 -1.21 12.81
N VAL A 262 16.98 -1.03 13.02
CA VAL A 262 17.69 -1.81 14.05
C VAL A 262 17.10 -1.51 15.43
N GLU A 263 16.82 -0.23 15.72
CA GLU A 263 16.28 0.22 17.00
C GLU A 263 14.87 -0.35 17.26
N GLY A 264 13.99 -0.35 16.26
CA GLY A 264 12.66 -0.96 16.42
C GLY A 264 12.69 -2.48 16.55
N ILE A 265 13.63 -3.17 15.88
CA ILE A 265 13.85 -4.61 16.11
C ILE A 265 14.31 -4.86 17.55
N ILE A 266 15.23 -4.05 18.08
CA ILE A 266 15.66 -4.14 19.48
C ILE A 266 14.46 -3.98 20.43
N GLU A 267 13.58 -2.99 20.20
CA GLU A 267 12.37 -2.82 21.02
C GLU A 267 11.50 -4.08 21.06
N LEU A 268 11.27 -4.71 19.89
CA LEU A 268 10.52 -5.96 19.83
C LEU A 268 11.25 -7.12 20.50
N LEU A 269 12.58 -7.25 20.33
CA LEU A 269 13.37 -8.30 21.00
C LEU A 269 13.33 -8.15 22.52
N VAL A 270 13.45 -6.92 23.04
CA VAL A 270 13.30 -6.64 24.48
C VAL A 270 11.90 -7.00 24.95
N ARG A 271 10.87 -6.72 24.15
CA ARG A 271 9.49 -7.15 24.46
C ARG A 271 9.36 -8.67 24.51
N ILE A 272 9.87 -9.39 23.50
CA ILE A 272 9.87 -10.86 23.46
C ILE A 272 10.57 -11.42 24.70
N GLN A 273 11.76 -10.91 25.03
CA GLN A 273 12.53 -11.32 26.20
C GLN A 273 11.76 -11.10 27.50
N LYS A 274 11.11 -9.93 27.64
CA LYS A 274 10.31 -9.57 28.83
C LYS A 274 9.06 -10.44 28.98
N ASP A 275 8.37 -10.76 27.88
CA ASP A 275 7.19 -11.63 27.90
C ASP A 275 7.56 -13.04 28.38
N ASN A 276 8.76 -13.52 28.02
CA ASN A 276 9.31 -14.81 28.45
C ASN A 276 8.28 -15.96 28.34
N SER A 277 7.54 -15.98 27.23
CA SER A 277 6.43 -16.91 26.99
C SER A 277 6.56 -17.57 25.62
N PRO A 278 6.49 -18.92 25.53
CA PRO A 278 6.51 -19.63 24.24
C PRO A 278 5.24 -19.36 23.40
N GLU A 279 4.19 -18.83 24.03
CA GLU A 279 2.94 -18.41 23.38
C GLU A 279 2.94 -16.92 23.03
N GLY A 280 4.01 -16.19 23.38
CA GLY A 280 4.18 -14.76 23.16
C GLY A 280 4.60 -14.40 21.72
N PHE A 281 5.11 -13.18 21.58
CA PHE A 281 5.70 -12.70 20.34
C PHE A 281 6.94 -13.53 19.95
N MET A 282 7.14 -13.69 18.64
CA MET A 282 8.38 -14.21 18.08
C MET A 282 8.72 -13.47 16.78
N LEU A 283 9.99 -13.50 16.39
CA LEU A 283 10.41 -13.24 15.01
C LEU A 283 10.76 -14.56 14.36
N GLY A 284 10.26 -14.82 13.16
CA GLY A 284 10.55 -16.07 12.45
C GLY A 284 10.73 -15.88 10.96
N SER A 285 11.33 -16.87 10.33
CA SER A 285 11.56 -16.91 8.88
C SER A 285 10.88 -18.17 8.31
N PRO A 286 9.75 -18.04 7.61
CA PRO A 286 9.09 -19.21 7.03
C PRO A 286 9.92 -19.83 5.90
N SER A 287 9.91 -21.17 5.82
CA SER A 287 10.57 -21.90 4.74
C SER A 287 9.82 -21.87 3.40
N LYS A 288 8.52 -21.53 3.42
CA LYS A 288 7.65 -21.43 2.23
C LYS A 288 6.90 -20.09 2.28
N LEU A 289 6.91 -19.36 1.16
CA LEU A 289 6.27 -18.03 1.04
C LEU A 289 4.95 -18.02 0.28
N ILE A 290 4.67 -19.09 -0.45
CA ILE A 290 3.48 -19.21 -1.28
C ILE A 290 2.59 -20.27 -0.65
N PHE A 291 1.33 -19.91 -0.43
CA PHE A 291 0.29 -20.80 0.06
C PHE A 291 -0.97 -20.55 -0.75
N GLU A 292 -1.72 -21.62 -1.04
CA GLU A 292 -2.93 -21.54 -1.87
C GLU A 292 -4.22 -21.46 -1.05
N ASN A 293 -4.12 -21.73 0.25
CA ASN A 293 -5.25 -21.80 1.15
C ASN A 293 -4.82 -21.51 2.60
N ARG A 294 -5.81 -21.43 3.50
CA ARG A 294 -5.61 -21.09 4.92
C ARG A 294 -4.88 -22.17 5.71
N GLU A 295 -5.04 -23.45 5.36
CA GLU A 295 -4.36 -24.55 6.05
C GLU A 295 -2.85 -24.49 5.77
N GLU A 296 -2.47 -24.29 4.51
CA GLU A 296 -1.07 -24.07 4.13
C GLU A 296 -0.48 -22.82 4.78
N PHE A 297 -1.24 -21.73 4.90
CA PHE A 297 -0.79 -20.54 5.63
C PHE A 297 -0.49 -20.88 7.10
N LEU A 298 -1.34 -21.67 7.75
CA LEU A 298 -1.12 -22.08 9.14
C LEU A 298 0.12 -22.95 9.29
N ASP A 299 0.37 -23.86 8.36
CA ASP A 299 1.60 -24.66 8.32
C ASP A 299 2.84 -23.77 8.17
N VAL A 300 2.76 -22.72 7.36
CA VAL A 300 3.82 -21.72 7.18
C VAL A 300 4.09 -20.98 8.49
N ILE A 301 3.05 -20.51 9.18
CA ILE A 301 3.18 -19.83 10.47
C ILE A 301 3.74 -20.77 11.55
N GLU A 302 3.24 -22.00 11.62
CA GLU A 302 3.75 -23.00 12.59
C GLU A 302 5.21 -23.34 12.32
N ASN A 303 5.60 -23.49 11.04
CA ASN A 303 6.98 -23.69 10.63
C ASN A 303 7.88 -22.50 11.02
N ALA A 304 7.40 -21.27 10.83
CA ALA A 304 8.14 -20.06 11.21
C ALA A 304 8.33 -19.98 12.74
N ARG A 305 7.33 -20.36 13.55
CA ARG A 305 7.45 -20.43 15.02
C ARG A 305 8.44 -21.50 15.47
N LYS A 306 8.44 -22.66 14.81
CA LYS A 306 9.42 -23.73 15.07
C LYS A 306 10.84 -23.32 14.72
N ASN A 307 11.03 -22.39 13.79
CA ASN A 307 12.35 -21.89 13.36
C ASN A 307 12.48 -20.39 13.68
N ALA A 308 12.05 -19.99 14.88
CA ALA A 308 12.04 -18.59 15.26
C ALA A 308 13.47 -18.05 15.34
N LEU A 309 13.71 -16.92 14.67
CA LEU A 309 14.93 -16.12 14.78
C LEU A 309 15.08 -15.50 16.17
N ALA A 310 13.96 -15.29 16.87
CA ALA A 310 13.94 -14.87 18.26
C ALA A 310 12.64 -15.32 18.96
N CYS A 311 12.77 -15.97 20.10
CA CYS A 311 11.68 -16.30 21.02
C CYS A 311 12.18 -16.27 22.48
N ALA A 312 11.27 -16.27 23.45
CA ALA A 312 11.61 -16.43 24.86
C ALA A 312 10.65 -17.40 25.55
N GLY A 313 11.06 -17.98 26.67
CA GLY A 313 10.32 -19.03 27.37
C GLY A 313 10.75 -20.45 26.98
N GLU A 314 10.12 -21.47 27.58
CA GLU A 314 10.45 -22.87 27.31
C GLU A 314 9.85 -23.31 25.96
N THR A 315 10.65 -23.26 24.90
CA THR A 315 10.26 -23.76 23.59
C THR A 315 10.72 -25.21 23.41
N SER A 316 9.87 -26.05 22.80
CA SER A 316 10.22 -27.43 22.46
C SER A 316 11.07 -27.56 21.19
N SER A 317 11.33 -26.47 20.48
CA SER A 317 12.13 -26.47 19.26
C SER A 317 13.62 -26.29 19.57
N GLU A 318 14.45 -27.18 19.03
CA GLU A 318 15.92 -27.08 19.06
C GLU A 318 16.46 -26.04 18.06
N THR A 319 15.66 -25.64 17.06
CA THR A 319 16.08 -24.71 16.01
C THR A 319 15.72 -23.25 16.29
N SER A 320 14.84 -22.98 17.26
CA SER A 320 14.48 -21.62 17.65
C SER A 320 15.57 -20.98 18.52
N MET A 321 15.86 -19.71 18.30
CA MET A 321 16.80 -18.95 19.13
C MET A 321 16.11 -18.39 20.37
N ASN A 322 16.42 -18.97 21.54
CA ASN A 322 15.91 -18.49 22.81
C ASN A 322 16.73 -17.31 23.34
N ILE A 323 16.14 -16.13 23.36
CA ILE A 323 16.79 -14.87 23.74
C ILE A 323 16.59 -14.50 25.23
N LYS A 324 15.99 -15.37 26.03
CA LYS A 324 15.65 -15.10 27.45
C LYS A 324 16.84 -14.55 28.26
N ASP A 325 18.02 -15.11 28.05
CA ASP A 325 19.24 -14.79 28.81
C ASP A 325 20.22 -13.92 28.02
N PHE A 326 19.81 -13.34 26.88
CA PHE A 326 20.65 -12.44 26.09
C PHE A 326 20.86 -11.12 26.85
N ASN A 327 22.09 -10.61 26.85
CA ASN A 327 22.38 -9.26 27.31
C ASN A 327 22.10 -8.22 26.20
N GLU A 328 22.24 -6.93 26.52
CA GLU A 328 21.98 -5.83 25.57
C GLU A 328 22.82 -5.93 24.29
N GLU A 329 24.13 -6.21 24.39
CA GLU A 329 25.02 -6.36 23.22
C GLU A 329 24.58 -7.52 22.31
N GLN A 330 24.17 -8.65 22.90
CA GLN A 330 23.67 -9.80 22.14
C GLN A 330 22.34 -9.51 21.44
N LEU A 331 21.45 -8.73 22.07
CA LEU A 331 20.20 -8.29 21.44
C LEU A 331 20.47 -7.31 20.29
N GLU A 332 21.42 -6.39 20.44
CA GLU A 332 21.84 -5.47 19.37
C GLU A 332 22.42 -6.24 18.18
N ASP A 333 23.32 -7.18 18.41
CA ASP A 333 23.93 -8.00 17.36
C ASP A 333 22.86 -8.82 16.61
N LEU A 334 21.92 -9.42 17.35
CA LEU A 334 20.80 -10.14 16.75
C LEU A 334 19.91 -9.22 15.91
N ALA A 335 19.59 -8.03 16.43
CA ALA A 335 18.79 -7.05 15.70
C ALA A 335 19.45 -6.60 14.39
N ARG A 336 20.77 -6.36 14.41
CA ARG A 336 21.53 -6.03 13.19
C ARG A 336 21.48 -7.15 12.17
N ASN A 337 21.62 -8.41 12.60
CA ASN A 337 21.53 -9.56 11.70
C ASN A 337 20.14 -9.69 11.08
N ILE A 338 19.08 -9.62 11.90
CA ILE A 338 17.68 -9.67 11.41
C ILE A 338 17.42 -8.51 10.43
N TYR A 339 17.90 -7.30 10.74
CA TYR A 339 17.79 -6.15 9.85
C TYR A 339 18.49 -6.38 8.50
N GLN A 340 19.69 -6.97 8.49
CA GLN A 340 20.38 -7.31 7.24
C GLN A 340 19.60 -8.36 6.44
N ASN A 341 19.03 -9.36 7.08
CA ASN A 341 18.18 -10.35 6.41
C ASN A 341 16.98 -9.67 5.71
N ILE A 342 16.29 -8.77 6.42
CA ILE A 342 15.19 -7.97 5.85
C ILE A 342 15.69 -7.14 4.64
N LYS A 343 16.85 -6.46 4.76
CA LYS A 343 17.42 -5.66 3.66
C LYS A 343 17.82 -6.50 2.46
N ASN A 344 18.26 -7.73 2.68
CA ASN A 344 18.56 -8.70 1.63
C ASN A 344 17.29 -9.30 0.99
N GLY A 345 16.10 -8.94 1.47
CA GLY A 345 14.83 -9.46 0.98
C GLY A 345 14.50 -10.86 1.51
N GLU A 346 15.19 -11.32 2.55
CA GLU A 346 14.84 -12.56 3.23
C GLU A 346 13.51 -12.39 3.98
N PRO A 347 12.64 -13.41 3.97
CA PRO A 347 11.34 -13.31 4.59
C PRO A 347 11.45 -13.35 6.11
N VAL A 348 11.22 -12.21 6.77
CA VAL A 348 11.11 -12.14 8.23
C VAL A 348 9.68 -11.77 8.58
N TYR A 349 9.11 -12.47 9.55
CA TYR A 349 7.74 -12.30 10.00
C TYR A 349 7.71 -11.93 11.48
N ILE A 350 6.81 -11.01 11.84
CA ILE A 350 6.34 -10.88 13.22
C ILE A 350 5.31 -11.98 13.44
N LEU A 351 5.56 -12.85 14.41
CA LEU A 351 4.66 -13.93 14.80
C LEU A 351 3.96 -13.51 16.08
N THR A 352 2.66 -13.26 15.96
CA THR A 352 1.84 -12.70 17.03
C THR A 352 1.65 -13.71 18.18
N PRO A 353 1.28 -13.25 19.40
CA PRO A 353 0.98 -14.14 20.50
C PRO A 353 -0.24 -15.03 20.22
N GLU A 354 -0.44 -16.05 21.05
CA GLU A 354 -1.69 -16.82 21.08
C GLU A 354 -2.88 -15.86 21.28
N PRO A 355 -4.03 -16.06 20.60
CA PRO A 355 -5.15 -15.13 20.62
C PRO A 355 -5.60 -14.63 22.01
N LYS A 356 -5.71 -15.52 23.00
CA LYS A 356 -6.14 -15.16 24.34
C LYS A 356 -5.09 -14.29 25.02
N LEU A 357 -3.81 -14.65 24.88
CA LEU A 357 -2.71 -13.85 25.41
C LEU A 357 -2.64 -12.48 24.74
N ALA A 358 -2.85 -12.42 23.42
CA ALA A 358 -2.89 -11.16 22.68
C ALA A 358 -4.03 -10.24 23.16
N TYR A 359 -5.21 -10.81 23.44
CA TYR A 359 -6.32 -10.06 24.02
C TYR A 359 -6.00 -9.51 25.43
N GLU A 360 -5.32 -10.31 26.26
CA GLU A 360 -4.87 -9.87 27.60
C GLU A 360 -3.86 -8.71 27.49
N TYR A 361 -2.91 -8.80 26.56
CA TYR A 361 -1.96 -7.72 26.26
C TYR A 361 -2.67 -6.45 25.76
N ALA A 362 -3.66 -6.58 24.87
CA ALA A 362 -4.46 -5.45 24.40
C ALA A 362 -5.21 -4.75 25.53
N LEU A 363 -5.81 -5.51 26.46
CA LEU A 363 -6.49 -4.95 27.62
C LEU A 363 -5.51 -4.19 28.52
N ASN A 364 -4.32 -4.74 28.73
CA ASN A 364 -3.26 -4.09 29.50
C ASN A 364 -2.76 -2.80 28.80
N ALA A 365 -2.61 -2.81 27.48
CA ALA A 365 -2.23 -1.65 26.69
C ALA A 365 -3.25 -0.52 26.83
N VAL A 366 -4.55 -0.82 26.73
CA VAL A 366 -5.64 0.15 26.94
C VAL A 366 -5.63 0.71 28.36
N ASN A 367 -5.43 -0.14 29.38
CA ASN A 367 -5.34 0.31 30.77
C ASN A 367 -4.14 1.24 30.99
N THR A 368 -2.98 0.88 30.44
CA THR A 368 -1.75 1.68 30.51
C THR A 368 -1.96 3.04 29.84
N TYR A 369 -2.53 3.06 28.63
CA TYR A 369 -2.91 4.30 27.94
C TYR A 369 -3.80 5.19 28.81
N ASN A 370 -4.87 4.62 29.39
CA ASN A 370 -5.82 5.36 30.23
C ASN A 370 -5.16 5.97 31.48
N GLU A 371 -4.08 5.37 31.99
CA GLU A 371 -3.30 5.91 33.09
C GLU A 371 -2.30 6.99 32.63
N GLU A 372 -1.59 6.73 31.53
CA GLU A 372 -0.57 7.64 30.99
C GLU A 372 -1.20 8.92 30.44
N ILE A 373 -2.29 8.83 29.67
CA ILE A 373 -2.93 9.98 29.03
C ILE A 373 -3.49 11.00 30.04
N LYS A 374 -3.93 10.53 31.22
CA LYS A 374 -4.40 11.40 32.32
C LYS A 374 -3.27 12.20 32.95
N LYS A 375 -2.04 11.66 32.93
CA LYS A 375 -0.84 12.28 33.51
C LYS A 375 -0.11 13.15 32.50
N ALA A 376 -0.35 12.93 31.20
CA ALA A 376 0.29 13.67 30.12
C ALA A 376 -0.17 15.13 30.09
N MET A 377 0.78 16.05 30.31
CA MET A 377 0.52 17.49 30.38
C MET A 377 0.89 18.19 29.07
N THR A 378 1.89 17.68 28.37
CA THR A 378 2.42 18.22 27.11
C THR A 378 1.84 17.52 25.89
N VAL A 379 1.93 18.16 24.73
CA VAL A 379 1.56 17.51 23.45
C VAL A 379 2.44 16.29 23.19
N GLN A 380 3.73 16.38 23.52
CA GLN A 380 4.69 15.29 23.34
C GLN A 380 4.33 14.06 24.16
N GLU A 381 4.01 14.23 25.45
CA GLU A 381 3.63 13.12 26.33
C GLU A 381 2.33 12.44 25.85
N LYS A 382 1.39 13.23 25.32
CA LYS A 382 0.14 12.70 24.76
C LYS A 382 0.38 11.89 23.49
N ILE A 383 1.18 12.41 22.55
CA ILE A 383 1.55 11.66 21.33
C ILE A 383 2.26 10.36 21.71
N LYS A 384 3.16 10.40 22.69
CA LYS A 384 3.85 9.20 23.19
C LYS A 384 2.89 8.16 23.77
N ALA A 385 1.91 8.57 24.59
CA ALA A 385 0.91 7.66 25.13
C ALA A 385 0.04 7.03 24.01
N ILE A 386 -0.33 7.82 23.01
CA ILE A 386 -1.12 7.36 21.84
C ILE A 386 -0.30 6.39 20.98
N ASP A 387 0.96 6.70 20.69
CA ASP A 387 1.87 5.83 19.93
C ASP A 387 2.01 4.46 20.59
N LYS A 388 2.39 4.42 21.88
CA LYS A 388 2.55 3.14 22.61
C LYS A 388 1.32 2.24 22.52
N LEU A 389 0.13 2.82 22.66
CA LEU A 389 -1.12 2.07 22.56
C LEU A 389 -1.31 1.51 21.14
N THR A 390 -1.22 2.38 20.14
CA THR A 390 -1.57 2.05 18.77
C THR A 390 -0.54 1.13 18.12
N HIS A 391 0.74 1.28 18.47
CA HIS A 391 1.81 0.35 18.14
C HIS A 391 1.55 -1.05 18.72
N GLU A 392 1.32 -1.14 20.04
CA GLU A 392 1.07 -2.43 20.70
C GLU A 392 -0.15 -3.14 20.07
N LEU A 393 -1.24 -2.41 19.84
CA LEU A 393 -2.43 -2.98 19.21
C LEU A 393 -2.20 -3.44 17.76
N GLU A 394 -1.36 -2.75 17.00
CA GLU A 394 -1.03 -3.16 15.64
C GLU A 394 -0.24 -4.46 15.61
N ILE A 395 0.85 -4.54 16.38
CA ILE A 395 1.71 -5.73 16.38
C ILE A 395 1.00 -6.94 17.00
N LEU A 396 0.06 -6.75 17.92
CA LEU A 396 -0.78 -7.84 18.46
C LEU A 396 -1.67 -8.48 17.39
N HIS A 397 -2.02 -7.69 16.36
CA HIS A 397 -2.82 -8.08 15.20
C HIS A 397 -4.09 -8.83 15.63
N LEU A 398 -4.92 -8.16 16.43
CA LEU A 398 -6.07 -8.75 17.14
C LEU A 398 -7.15 -9.28 16.21
N TYR A 399 -7.25 -8.73 15.00
CA TYR A 399 -8.21 -9.12 13.98
C TYR A 399 -7.51 -9.86 12.84
N TYR A 400 -8.27 -10.52 12.00
CA TYR A 400 -7.72 -11.23 10.83
C TYR A 400 -7.22 -10.27 9.73
N ASP A 401 -7.82 -9.08 9.63
CA ASP A 401 -7.46 -8.04 8.66
C ASP A 401 -7.86 -6.68 9.25
N VAL A 402 -7.59 -5.58 8.54
CA VAL A 402 -8.01 -4.21 8.86
C VAL A 402 -7.38 -3.67 10.16
N ASN A 403 -6.38 -4.35 10.71
CA ASN A 403 -5.67 -3.91 11.94
C ASN A 403 -5.08 -2.51 11.74
N LEU A 404 -4.23 -2.31 10.73
CA LEU A 404 -3.57 -1.03 10.48
C LEU A 404 -4.55 0.12 10.26
N ARG A 405 -5.62 -0.10 9.48
CA ARG A 405 -6.67 0.92 9.25
C ARG A 405 -7.38 1.29 10.55
N THR A 406 -7.65 0.29 11.40
CA THR A 406 -8.26 0.50 12.71
C THR A 406 -7.34 1.33 13.61
N ASN A 407 -6.06 0.94 13.72
CA ASN A 407 -5.09 1.62 14.57
C ASN A 407 -4.72 3.02 14.07
N TYR A 408 -4.69 3.23 12.75
CA TYR A 408 -4.46 4.54 12.14
C TYR A 408 -5.61 5.53 12.43
N LEU A 409 -6.87 5.11 12.28
CA LEU A 409 -8.01 5.97 12.62
C LEU A 409 -8.18 6.14 14.14
N LEU A 410 -7.81 5.13 14.94
CA LEU A 410 -7.75 5.26 16.39
C LEU A 410 -6.71 6.30 16.81
N THR A 411 -5.52 6.28 16.20
CA THR A 411 -4.48 7.31 16.41
C THR A 411 -5.06 8.70 16.20
N ASN A 412 -5.69 8.92 15.04
CA ASN A 412 -6.28 10.21 14.72
C ASN A 412 -7.41 10.62 15.68
N LEU A 413 -8.33 9.70 16.04
CA LEU A 413 -9.36 9.96 17.05
C LEU A 413 -8.76 10.45 18.37
N LEU A 414 -7.72 9.78 18.87
CA LEU A 414 -7.10 10.12 20.16
C LEU A 414 -6.32 11.43 20.09
N LEU A 415 -5.67 11.74 18.96
CA LEU A 415 -5.02 13.04 18.73
C LEU A 415 -6.05 14.17 18.82
N ILE A 416 -7.14 14.09 18.05
CA ILE A 416 -8.14 15.17 17.97
C ILE A 416 -8.94 15.31 19.27
N ALA A 417 -9.22 14.20 19.97
CA ALA A 417 -9.83 14.24 21.31
C ALA A 417 -8.94 15.02 22.30
N ASN A 418 -7.62 14.98 22.10
CA ASN A 418 -6.64 15.70 22.91
C ASN A 418 -6.30 17.11 22.41
N GLY A 419 -7.03 17.62 21.40
CA GLY A 419 -6.80 18.94 20.81
C GLY A 419 -5.56 19.01 19.92
N ILE A 420 -5.06 17.87 19.46
CA ILE A 420 -3.91 17.75 18.54
C ILE A 420 -4.46 17.59 17.12
N LYS A 421 -3.78 18.17 16.14
CA LYS A 421 -4.12 18.07 14.71
C LYS A 421 -4.09 16.61 14.23
N TRP A 422 -4.80 16.38 13.13
CA TRP A 422 -4.78 15.13 12.39
C TRP A 422 -3.37 14.82 11.87
N THR A 423 -3.03 13.53 11.75
CA THR A 423 -1.77 13.05 11.18
C THR A 423 -2.00 12.26 9.90
N ILE A 424 -1.30 12.63 8.83
CA ILE A 424 -1.27 11.92 7.54
C ILE A 424 0.08 11.20 7.41
N LEU A 425 0.14 9.89 7.63
CA LEU A 425 1.40 9.15 7.62
C LEU A 425 1.91 8.92 6.19
N TYR A 426 3.24 8.94 6.01
CA TYR A 426 3.87 8.64 4.71
C TYR A 426 3.63 7.18 4.33
N ASN A 427 4.18 6.27 5.13
CA ASN A 427 3.92 4.85 5.10
C ASN A 427 3.47 4.41 6.50
N PRO A 428 2.17 4.14 6.74
CA PRO A 428 1.68 3.73 8.05
C PRO A 428 2.20 2.36 8.51
N ASN A 429 2.66 1.49 7.59
CA ASN A 429 3.22 0.17 7.93
C ASN A 429 4.56 0.27 8.67
N ARG A 430 5.19 1.45 8.74
CA ARG A 430 6.39 1.68 9.56
C ARG A 430 6.13 1.55 11.05
N ILE A 431 4.86 1.54 11.47
CA ILE A 431 4.48 1.38 12.88
C ILE A 431 5.04 0.08 13.48
N ASP A 432 5.23 -0.99 12.70
CA ASP A 432 5.59 -2.31 13.24
C ASP A 432 6.96 -2.36 13.92
N LEU A 433 8.01 -1.95 13.20
CA LEU A 433 9.43 -2.09 13.60
C LEU A 433 10.25 -0.81 13.47
N TYR A 434 9.61 0.33 13.60
CA TYR A 434 10.29 1.58 13.96
C TYR A 434 10.32 1.69 15.48
N SER A 435 11.36 2.30 16.04
CA SER A 435 11.42 2.63 17.48
C SER A 435 10.37 3.66 17.88
N GLU A 436 10.04 3.75 19.17
CA GLU A 436 9.10 4.74 19.72
C GLU A 436 9.46 6.16 19.27
N GLU A 437 10.74 6.53 19.33
CA GLU A 437 11.21 7.86 18.91
C GLU A 437 10.98 8.11 17.42
N GLN A 438 11.19 7.09 16.58
CA GLN A 438 10.99 7.19 15.13
C GLN A 438 9.49 7.23 14.80
N ARG A 439 8.64 6.41 15.42
CA ARG A 439 7.19 6.42 15.19
C ARG A 439 6.56 7.74 15.63
N ILE A 440 6.95 8.27 16.79
CA ILE A 440 6.52 9.61 17.23
C ILE A 440 6.95 10.69 16.21
N ARG A 441 8.15 10.58 15.64
CA ARG A 441 8.61 11.49 14.59
C ARG A 441 7.74 11.38 13.34
N GLU A 442 7.36 10.18 12.93
CA GLU A 442 6.46 9.97 11.79
C GLU A 442 5.05 10.56 12.03
N ILE A 443 4.50 10.40 13.25
CA ILE A 443 3.23 11.06 13.64
C ILE A 443 3.35 12.58 13.51
N LYS A 444 4.44 13.18 14.01
CA LYS A 444 4.68 14.62 13.89
C LYS A 444 4.81 15.05 12.43
N LYS A 445 5.59 14.31 11.62
CA LYS A 445 5.67 14.58 10.18
C LYS A 445 4.29 14.54 9.54
N GLY A 446 3.48 13.56 9.88
CA GLY A 446 2.12 13.48 9.36
C GLY A 446 1.22 14.64 9.78
N ILE A 447 1.46 15.29 10.93
CA ILE A 447 0.76 16.53 11.30
C ILE A 447 1.17 17.68 10.36
N PHE A 448 2.44 17.81 10.00
CA PHE A 448 2.83 18.84 9.02
C PHE A 448 2.34 18.50 7.60
N ARG A 449 2.20 17.21 7.24
CA ARG A 449 1.52 16.83 5.98
C ARG A 449 0.06 17.27 5.96
N PHE A 450 -0.63 17.16 7.09
CA PHE A 450 -1.97 17.74 7.23
C PHE A 450 -1.95 19.26 7.05
N GLU A 451 -1.00 20.00 7.65
CA GLU A 451 -0.85 21.44 7.40
C GLU A 451 -0.50 21.77 5.94
N TYR A 452 0.31 20.93 5.29
CA TYR A 452 0.69 21.10 3.90
C TYR A 452 -0.52 20.91 2.98
N LEU A 453 -1.33 19.88 3.23
CA LEU A 453 -2.60 19.66 2.55
C LEU A 453 -3.51 20.88 2.67
N MET A 454 -3.59 21.46 3.86
CA MET A 454 -4.39 22.67 4.12
C MET A 454 -3.89 23.89 3.34
N LYS A 455 -2.57 24.07 3.20
CA LYS A 455 -1.97 25.25 2.58
C LYS A 455 -1.85 25.15 1.06
N ASN A 456 -1.71 23.95 0.50
CA ASN A 456 -1.34 23.72 -0.91
C ASN A 456 -2.46 23.04 -1.71
N GLN A 457 -3.72 23.33 -1.37
CA GLN A 457 -4.89 22.68 -1.96
C GLN A 457 -4.97 22.84 -3.49
N GLU A 458 -4.58 24.00 -4.04
CA GLU A 458 -4.62 24.25 -5.49
C GLU A 458 -3.66 23.34 -6.27
N GLU A 459 -2.44 23.18 -5.77
CA GLU A 459 -1.43 22.31 -6.37
C GLU A 459 -1.85 20.83 -6.28
N LEU A 460 -2.31 20.40 -5.11
CA LEU A 460 -2.79 19.04 -4.90
C LEU A 460 -4.04 18.72 -5.74
N LEU A 461 -4.95 19.68 -5.93
CA LEU A 461 -6.09 19.52 -6.85
C LEU A 461 -5.63 19.36 -8.30
N LYS A 462 -4.60 20.11 -8.72
CA LYS A 462 -4.02 19.97 -10.07
C LYS A 462 -3.42 18.58 -10.25
N GLU A 463 -2.68 18.07 -9.27
CA GLU A 463 -2.16 16.69 -9.28
C GLU A 463 -3.29 15.67 -9.34
N TYR A 464 -4.28 15.76 -8.44
CA TYR A 464 -5.47 14.92 -8.45
C TYR A 464 -6.15 14.89 -9.83
N HIS A 465 -6.31 16.05 -10.47
CA HIS A 465 -6.89 16.13 -11.81
C HIS A 465 -6.01 15.49 -12.88
N GLN A 466 -4.68 15.58 -12.78
CA GLN A 466 -3.77 14.88 -13.69
C GLN A 466 -3.88 13.36 -13.52
N LEU A 467 -3.88 12.87 -12.27
CA LEU A 467 -4.06 11.46 -11.95
C LEU A 467 -5.39 10.94 -12.50
N ASN A 468 -6.49 11.66 -12.25
CA ASN A 468 -7.80 11.27 -12.75
C ASN A 468 -7.96 11.40 -14.26
N GLN A 469 -7.26 12.32 -14.93
CA GLN A 469 -7.23 12.35 -16.39
C GLN A 469 -6.46 11.15 -16.97
N GLY A 470 -5.43 10.66 -16.27
CA GLY A 470 -4.74 9.41 -16.60
C GLY A 470 -5.63 8.19 -16.36
N LEU A 471 -6.15 8.03 -15.16
CA LEU A 471 -7.04 6.92 -14.76
C LEU A 471 -8.34 6.87 -15.56
N ALA A 472 -9.03 8.01 -15.76
CA ALA A 472 -10.19 8.04 -16.63
C ALA A 472 -9.80 7.70 -18.08
N LYS A 473 -8.54 7.93 -18.49
CA LYS A 473 -8.03 7.42 -19.76
C LYS A 473 -7.77 5.91 -19.72
N GLU A 474 -7.18 5.31 -18.68
CA GLU A 474 -7.08 3.84 -18.62
C GLU A 474 -8.43 3.14 -18.49
N PHE A 475 -9.31 3.63 -17.62
CA PHE A 475 -10.60 2.99 -17.40
C PHE A 475 -11.57 3.24 -18.57
N ARG A 476 -11.63 4.47 -19.12
CA ARG A 476 -12.51 4.78 -20.28
C ARG A 476 -11.89 4.49 -21.65
N TYR A 477 -10.56 4.39 -21.76
CA TYR A 477 -9.86 4.20 -23.05
C TYR A 477 -8.81 3.07 -23.04
N GLY A 478 -8.30 2.69 -21.88
CA GLY A 478 -7.30 1.64 -21.66
C GLY A 478 -7.87 0.23 -21.50
N ASN A 479 -9.19 0.05 -21.68
CA ASN A 479 -9.74 -1.25 -22.09
C ASN A 479 -10.30 -1.30 -23.52
N PHE A 480 -10.60 -0.17 -24.20
CA PHE A 480 -11.19 -0.26 -25.55
C PHE A 480 -10.63 0.68 -26.65
N CYS A 481 -10.29 1.94 -26.38
CA CYS A 481 -9.98 2.86 -27.47
C CYS A 481 -8.54 2.76 -28.01
N PHE A 482 -7.55 2.41 -27.18
CA PHE A 482 -6.20 2.07 -27.67
C PHE A 482 -6.10 0.64 -28.22
N TYR A 483 -7.14 -0.17 -28.00
CA TYR A 483 -7.27 -1.57 -28.39
C TYR A 483 -7.90 -1.77 -29.77
N GLN A 484 -8.69 -0.79 -30.24
CA GLN A 484 -9.48 -0.94 -31.45
C GLN A 484 -8.66 -1.28 -32.68
N PRO A 485 -7.56 -0.61 -33.06
CA PRO A 485 -6.91 -0.94 -34.33
C PRO A 485 -6.34 -2.37 -34.34
N PHE A 486 -5.64 -2.79 -33.28
CA PHE A 486 -4.90 -4.05 -33.27
C PHE A 486 -5.74 -5.29 -33.04
N GLN A 487 -6.70 -5.26 -32.11
CA GLN A 487 -7.58 -6.40 -31.97
C GLN A 487 -8.58 -6.47 -33.12
N ARG A 488 -8.99 -5.32 -33.66
CA ARG A 488 -9.79 -5.30 -34.90
C ARG A 488 -8.98 -5.87 -36.05
N ASP A 489 -7.69 -5.58 -36.16
CA ASP A 489 -6.81 -6.18 -37.18
C ASP A 489 -6.57 -7.68 -36.98
N GLU A 490 -6.36 -8.15 -35.74
CA GLU A 490 -6.21 -9.57 -35.44
C GLU A 490 -7.53 -10.34 -35.62
N LYS A 491 -8.64 -9.81 -35.11
CA LYS A 491 -9.98 -10.34 -35.32
C LYS A 491 -10.35 -10.30 -36.81
N LEU A 492 -10.01 -9.24 -37.54
CA LEU A 492 -10.17 -9.14 -39.00
C LEU A 492 -9.33 -10.20 -39.72
N ARG A 493 -8.11 -10.48 -39.26
CA ARG A 493 -7.26 -11.54 -39.81
C ARG A 493 -7.87 -12.92 -39.56
N LEU A 494 -8.40 -13.16 -38.35
CA LEU A 494 -9.07 -14.42 -38.00
C LEU A 494 -10.39 -14.59 -38.77
N ALA A 495 -11.19 -13.52 -38.87
CA ALA A 495 -12.42 -13.47 -39.65
C ALA A 495 -12.13 -13.72 -41.14
N LYS A 496 -11.12 -13.05 -41.72
CA LYS A 496 -10.65 -13.31 -43.09
C LYS A 496 -10.25 -14.77 -43.29
N LYS A 497 -9.54 -15.36 -42.32
CA LYS A 497 -9.11 -16.77 -42.39
C LYS A 497 -10.30 -17.74 -42.31
N ALA A 498 -11.29 -17.46 -41.47
CA ALA A 498 -12.51 -18.26 -41.35
C ALA A 498 -13.38 -18.16 -42.60
N ALA A 499 -13.48 -16.95 -43.16
CA ALA A 499 -14.28 -16.61 -44.33
C ALA A 499 -13.77 -17.23 -45.65
N LEU A 500 -12.50 -17.68 -45.73
CA LEU A 500 -11.92 -18.34 -46.91
C LEU A 500 -12.68 -19.59 -47.38
N ARG A 501 -13.54 -20.17 -46.54
CA ARG A 501 -14.35 -21.36 -46.85
C ARG A 501 -15.83 -21.04 -47.08
N SER A 502 -16.20 -19.76 -47.02
CA SER A 502 -17.57 -19.30 -47.17
C SER A 502 -17.93 -18.97 -48.62
N SER A 503 -19.21 -19.08 -48.96
CA SER A 503 -19.78 -18.56 -50.21
C SER A 503 -19.90 -17.04 -50.22
N ASP A 504 -19.84 -16.38 -49.06
CA ASP A 504 -19.87 -14.92 -48.88
C ASP A 504 -18.80 -14.46 -47.88
N PRO A 505 -17.51 -14.46 -48.28
CA PRO A 505 -16.43 -14.15 -47.36
C PRO A 505 -16.47 -12.71 -46.83
N GLU A 506 -16.85 -11.75 -47.66
CA GLU A 506 -16.91 -10.34 -47.28
C GLU A 506 -18.02 -10.07 -46.27
N GLY A 507 -19.22 -10.62 -46.49
CA GLY A 507 -20.32 -10.50 -45.54
C GLY A 507 -20.06 -11.21 -44.21
N ASP A 508 -19.37 -12.35 -44.21
CA ASP A 508 -18.96 -13.03 -42.97
C ASP A 508 -17.94 -12.21 -42.17
N ILE A 509 -16.95 -11.62 -42.85
CA ILE A 509 -15.99 -10.70 -42.20
C ILE A 509 -16.74 -9.51 -41.60
N GLU A 510 -17.63 -8.87 -42.35
CA GLU A 510 -18.38 -7.71 -41.87
C GLU A 510 -19.23 -8.06 -40.64
N ARG A 511 -19.92 -9.22 -40.65
CA ARG A 511 -20.71 -9.71 -39.51
C ARG A 511 -19.84 -9.95 -38.27
N GLU A 512 -18.72 -10.65 -38.40
CA GLU A 512 -17.79 -10.92 -37.29
C GLU A 512 -17.20 -9.63 -36.73
N MET A 513 -16.81 -8.69 -37.59
CA MET A 513 -16.25 -7.41 -37.15
C MET A 513 -17.29 -6.52 -36.47
N LYS A 514 -18.53 -6.53 -36.96
CA LYS A 514 -19.63 -5.83 -36.32
C LYS A 514 -19.96 -6.42 -34.95
N GLN A 515 -20.04 -7.76 -34.84
CA GLN A 515 -20.26 -8.45 -33.57
C GLN A 515 -19.13 -8.13 -32.57
N TYR A 516 -17.89 -8.17 -33.04
CA TYR A 516 -16.72 -7.81 -32.24
C TYR A 516 -16.83 -6.35 -31.72
N ASP A 517 -17.11 -5.39 -32.60
CA ASP A 517 -17.28 -3.98 -32.22
C ASP A 517 -18.46 -3.79 -31.22
N GLU A 518 -19.52 -4.59 -31.33
CA GLU A 518 -20.66 -4.60 -30.38
C GLU A 518 -20.31 -5.19 -29.01
N GLU A 519 -19.57 -6.30 -28.97
CA GLU A 519 -19.03 -6.92 -27.74
C GLU A 519 -18.11 -5.95 -27.00
N LEU A 520 -17.20 -5.28 -27.73
CA LEU A 520 -16.33 -4.24 -27.18
C LEU A 520 -17.12 -3.10 -26.54
N LYS A 521 -18.14 -2.59 -27.25
CA LYS A 521 -19.01 -1.54 -26.70
C LYS A 521 -19.81 -2.01 -25.49
N LYS A 522 -20.11 -3.30 -25.36
CA LYS A 522 -20.81 -3.86 -24.21
C LYS A 522 -19.88 -3.93 -23.00
N GLU A 523 -18.66 -4.41 -23.18
CA GLU A 523 -17.65 -4.47 -22.12
C GLU A 523 -17.22 -3.06 -21.65
N GLN A 524 -17.00 -2.09 -22.56
CA GLN A 524 -16.73 -0.70 -22.16
C GLN A 524 -17.87 -0.13 -21.31
N ARG A 525 -19.13 -0.36 -21.72
CA ARG A 525 -20.30 0.07 -20.92
C ARG A 525 -20.35 -0.60 -19.54
N GLN A 526 -19.87 -1.83 -19.39
CA GLN A 526 -19.78 -2.48 -18.08
C GLN A 526 -18.69 -1.85 -17.21
N VAL A 527 -17.51 -1.56 -17.77
CA VAL A 527 -16.42 -0.86 -17.05
C VAL A 527 -16.86 0.54 -16.65
N ASP A 528 -17.42 1.31 -17.59
CA ASP A 528 -17.94 2.65 -17.30
C ASP A 528 -19.00 2.59 -16.19
N SER A 529 -19.94 1.64 -16.27
CA SER A 529 -20.95 1.45 -15.23
C SER A 529 -20.36 1.11 -13.85
N ILE A 530 -19.25 0.37 -13.78
CA ILE A 530 -18.57 0.04 -12.51
C ILE A 530 -17.86 1.27 -11.95
N VAL A 531 -17.18 2.04 -12.81
CA VAL A 531 -16.48 3.27 -12.41
C VAL A 531 -17.47 4.34 -11.98
N ASP A 532 -18.60 4.45 -12.67
CA ASP A 532 -19.70 5.34 -12.31
C ASP A 532 -20.28 4.90 -10.95
N GLU A 533 -20.53 3.60 -10.72
CA GLU A 533 -20.97 3.08 -9.41
C GLU A 533 -19.99 3.40 -8.28
N TRP A 534 -18.67 3.31 -8.53
CA TRP A 534 -17.65 3.65 -7.53
C TRP A 534 -17.57 5.15 -7.28
N SER A 535 -17.72 5.96 -8.34
CA SER A 535 -17.77 7.41 -8.23
C SER A 535 -19.00 7.85 -7.44
N GLU A 536 -20.17 7.26 -7.69
CA GLU A 536 -21.38 7.46 -6.90
C GLU A 536 -21.14 7.08 -5.43
N THR A 537 -20.51 5.92 -5.17
CA THR A 537 -20.20 5.49 -3.80
C THR A 537 -19.28 6.46 -3.07
N TYR A 538 -18.26 7.00 -3.76
CA TYR A 538 -17.37 8.02 -3.21
C TYR A 538 -18.11 9.33 -2.97
N GLU A 539 -18.89 9.81 -3.95
CA GLU A 539 -19.66 11.05 -3.86
C GLU A 539 -20.71 10.98 -2.74
N GLU A 540 -21.38 9.85 -2.56
CA GLU A 540 -22.31 9.62 -1.43
C GLU A 540 -21.58 9.67 -0.08
N ALA A 541 -20.42 9.02 0.02
CA ALA A 541 -19.62 9.01 1.26
C ALA A 541 -19.08 10.41 1.60
N GLU A 542 -18.62 11.13 0.59
CA GLU A 542 -18.14 12.50 0.69
C GLU A 542 -19.28 13.45 1.05
N GLU A 543 -20.42 13.36 0.38
CA GLU A 543 -21.61 14.17 0.66
C GLU A 543 -22.10 13.94 2.10
N SER A 544 -22.11 12.69 2.56
CA SER A 544 -22.43 12.33 3.95
C SER A 544 -21.50 13.03 4.94
N LEU A 545 -20.18 12.95 4.73
CA LEU A 545 -19.20 13.66 5.56
C LEU A 545 -19.38 15.18 5.48
N ASN A 546 -19.60 15.73 4.30
CA ASN A 546 -19.76 17.17 4.09
C ASN A 546 -21.02 17.72 4.79
N ASN A 547 -22.12 16.97 4.72
CA ASN A 547 -23.36 17.28 5.44
C ASN A 547 -23.13 17.25 6.95
N PHE A 548 -22.43 16.24 7.46
CA PHE A 548 -22.06 16.15 8.86
C PHE A 548 -21.21 17.35 9.31
N LEU A 549 -20.12 17.66 8.59
CA LEU A 549 -19.21 18.77 8.90
C LEU A 549 -19.95 20.11 8.89
N SER A 550 -20.80 20.33 7.90
CA SER A 550 -21.62 21.55 7.80
C SER A 550 -22.55 21.67 9.00
N GLN A 551 -23.28 20.62 9.37
CA GLN A 551 -24.21 20.65 10.51
C GLN A 551 -23.50 20.91 11.85
N LYS A 552 -22.36 20.26 12.09
CA LYS A 552 -21.63 20.36 13.36
C LYS A 552 -20.87 21.68 13.49
N SER A 553 -20.29 22.19 12.40
CA SER A 553 -19.53 23.45 12.42
C SER A 553 -20.39 24.69 12.73
N TYR A 554 -21.69 24.68 12.38
CA TYR A 554 -22.62 25.76 12.80
C TYR A 554 -23.06 25.65 14.27
N SER A 555 -22.84 24.51 14.91
CA SER A 555 -23.31 24.24 16.28
C SER A 555 -22.26 24.51 17.35
N GLN A 556 -20.99 24.68 16.97
CA GLN A 556 -19.84 25.04 17.81
C GLN A 556 -19.44 26.49 17.55
#